data_AF-A0A3M1MW41-F1
#
_entry.id   AF-A0A3M1MW41-F1
#
_cell.length_a   1.000
_cell.length_b   1.000
_cell.length_c   1.000
_cell.angle_alpha   90.00
_cell.angle_beta   90.00
_cell.angle_gamma   90.00
#
_symmetry.space_group_name_H-M   'P 1'
#
loop_
_entity.id
_entity.type
_entity.pdbx_description
1 polymer ?
#
loop_
_entity_poly.entity_id
_entity_poly.type
_entity_poly.pdbx_seq_one_letter_code
_entity_poly.pdbx_strand_id
1 'polypeptide(L)'
;PWIEVPEKLAREERAPDSIQFNLVGMSDDQVRAFATLAAEMGVGVQVFGMSADNARAFWNWQFLPEIPDLPKTRAMLMRACDVRLPVRLTRAELDVIADILLEAAERAVGPQRAYGT
;
A
#
# COMPACT_ATOMS: atom_id res chain seq x y z
N PRO A 1 -3.90 -1.67 -14.55
CA PRO A 1 -4.11 -2.05 -13.13
C PRO A 1 -3.19 -1.23 -12.21
N TRP A 2 -3.73 -0.63 -11.15
CA TRP A 2 -2.98 0.25 -10.25
C TRP A 2 -2.34 -0.46 -9.05
N ILE A 3 -2.67 -1.74 -8.86
CA ILE A 3 -2.18 -2.58 -7.76
C ILE A 3 -1.40 -3.75 -8.37
N GLU A 4 -0.22 -4.01 -7.80
CA GLU A 4 0.60 -5.19 -8.09
C GLU A 4 0.80 -5.98 -6.80
N VAL A 5 0.40 -7.25 -6.79
CA VAL A 5 0.68 -8.17 -5.68
C VAL A 5 1.96 -8.94 -6.02
N PRO A 6 3.07 -8.75 -5.30
CA PRO A 6 4.30 -9.48 -5.59
C PRO A 6 4.08 -10.98 -5.42
N GLU A 7 4.73 -11.80 -6.23
CA GLU A 7 4.73 -13.25 -6.04
C GLU A 7 5.44 -13.63 -4.74
N LYS A 8 5.01 -14.73 -4.13
CA LYS A 8 5.72 -15.32 -3.00
C LYS A 8 6.99 -15.99 -3.49
N LEU A 9 8.02 -16.04 -2.64
CA LEU A 9 9.17 -16.90 -2.95
C LEU A 9 8.73 -18.36 -2.96
N ALA A 10 9.36 -19.20 -3.80
CA ALA A 10 8.94 -20.59 -3.96
C ALA A 10 8.89 -21.38 -2.63
N ARG A 11 9.82 -21.08 -1.72
CA ARG A 11 9.94 -21.71 -0.39
C ARG A 11 9.11 -21.04 0.70
N GLU A 12 8.42 -19.95 0.38
CA GLU A 12 7.61 -19.17 1.31
C GLU A 12 6.19 -19.77 1.42
N GLU A 13 5.70 -19.90 2.64
CA GLU A 13 4.28 -20.06 2.92
C GLU A 13 3.79 -18.75 3.57
N ARG A 14 2.72 -18.16 3.01
CA ARG A 14 2.24 -16.86 3.47
C ARG A 14 1.39 -17.02 4.72
N ALA A 15 1.69 -16.23 5.74
CA ALA A 15 0.79 -16.08 6.87
C ALA A 15 -0.49 -15.35 6.40
N PRO A 16 -1.69 -15.86 6.73
CA PRO A 16 -2.96 -15.27 6.28
C PRO A 16 -3.47 -14.18 7.24
N ASP A 17 -2.56 -13.34 7.76
CA ASP A 17 -2.87 -12.28 8.72
C ASP A 17 -2.81 -10.87 8.12
N SER A 18 -2.23 -10.75 6.93
CA SER A 18 -2.09 -9.51 6.18
C SER A 18 -1.88 -9.79 4.69
N ILE A 19 -2.08 -8.78 3.86
CA ILE A 19 -1.63 -8.77 2.47
C ILE A 19 -0.80 -7.53 2.19
N GLN A 20 0.32 -7.73 1.47
CA GLN A 20 1.16 -6.66 0.96
C GLN A 20 1.07 -6.58 -0.55
N PHE A 21 1.05 -5.36 -1.06
CA PHE A 21 0.98 -5.04 -2.49
C PHE A 21 1.63 -3.69 -2.76
N ASN A 22 1.92 -3.38 -4.03
CA ASN A 22 2.45 -2.09 -4.45
C ASN A 22 1.43 -1.33 -5.29
N LEU A 23 1.38 -0.01 -5.09
CA LEU A 23 0.69 0.91 -6.00
C LEU A 23 1.60 1.29 -7.16
N VAL A 24 1.16 1.04 -8.39
CA VAL A 24 1.92 1.30 -9.61
C VAL A 24 1.30 2.43 -10.41
N GLY A 25 2.14 3.29 -10.99
CA GLY A 25 1.68 4.40 -11.85
C GLY A 25 0.94 5.54 -11.13
N MET A 26 0.95 5.57 -9.80
CA MET A 26 0.32 6.63 -8.99
C MET A 26 1.32 7.69 -8.53
N SER A 27 0.88 8.96 -8.54
CA SER A 27 1.56 10.07 -7.88
C SER A 27 1.42 9.99 -6.35
N ASP A 28 2.21 10.77 -5.61
CA ASP A 28 2.12 10.77 -4.14
C ASP A 28 0.75 11.23 -3.65
N ASP A 29 0.12 12.18 -4.32
CA ASP A 29 -1.24 12.65 -3.96
C ASP A 29 -2.29 11.59 -4.23
N GLN A 30 -2.14 10.82 -5.31
CA GLN A 30 -3.04 9.70 -5.61
C GLN A 30 -2.88 8.57 -4.59
N VAL A 31 -1.66 8.26 -4.15
CA VAL A 31 -1.42 7.26 -3.10
C VAL A 31 -2.05 7.68 -1.77
N ARG A 32 -1.93 8.96 -1.39
CA ARG A 32 -2.60 9.51 -0.20
C ARG A 32 -4.12 9.42 -0.34
N ALA A 33 -4.66 9.82 -1.49
CA ALA A 33 -6.10 9.74 -1.76
C ALA A 33 -6.61 8.30 -1.69
N PHE A 34 -5.87 7.33 -2.25
CA PHE A 34 -6.18 5.90 -2.16
C PHE A 34 -6.28 5.43 -0.71
N ALA A 35 -5.27 5.73 0.12
CA ALA A 35 -5.27 5.33 1.53
C ALA A 35 -6.44 5.95 2.31
N THR A 36 -6.75 7.22 2.06
CA THR A 36 -7.90 7.91 2.66
C THR A 36 -9.23 7.28 2.23
N LEU A 37 -9.44 7.08 0.93
CA LEU A 37 -10.67 6.51 0.38
C LEU A 37 -10.92 5.08 0.87
N ALA A 38 -9.87 4.24 0.90
CA ALA A 38 -9.98 2.89 1.46
C ALA A 38 -10.39 2.92 2.94
N ALA A 39 -9.78 3.82 3.72
CA ALA A 39 -10.10 3.98 5.14
C ALA A 39 -11.55 4.47 5.37
N GLU A 40 -12.03 5.42 4.56
CA GLU A 40 -13.43 5.90 4.58
C GLU A 40 -14.44 4.77 4.26
N MET A 41 -14.05 3.82 3.41
CA MET A 41 -14.84 2.62 3.09
C MET A 41 -14.68 1.49 4.11
N GLY A 42 -13.87 1.68 5.15
CA GLY A 42 -13.71 0.72 6.26
C GLY A 42 -12.48 -0.18 6.17
N VAL A 43 -11.59 0.01 5.19
CA VAL A 43 -10.34 -0.76 5.04
C VAL A 43 -9.14 0.14 5.29
N GLY A 44 -8.53 0.02 6.47
CA GLY A 44 -7.29 0.74 6.78
C GLY A 44 -6.10 0.20 5.98
N VAL A 45 -5.46 1.06 5.18
CA VAL A 45 -4.24 0.74 4.44
C VAL A 45 -3.05 1.48 5.03
N GLN A 46 -1.98 0.75 5.33
CA GLN A 46 -0.70 1.38 5.67
C GLN A 46 0.19 1.48 4.45
N VAL A 47 0.51 2.69 4.00
CA VAL A 47 1.56 2.95 3.01
C VAL A 47 2.87 3.19 3.75
N PHE A 48 3.85 2.30 3.63
CA PHE A 48 5.02 2.29 4.52
C PHE A 48 5.80 3.61 4.50
N GLY A 49 6.05 4.15 3.31
CA GLY A 49 6.84 5.36 3.15
C GLY A 49 6.08 6.66 3.44
N MET A 50 4.75 6.61 3.56
CA MET A 50 3.91 7.79 3.79
C MET A 50 3.35 7.88 5.22
N SER A 51 3.67 6.91 6.06
CA SER A 51 3.44 6.95 7.51
C SER A 51 4.70 7.46 8.20
N ALA A 52 4.53 8.46 9.08
CA ALA A 52 5.65 9.18 9.70
C ALA A 52 6.54 8.29 10.59
N ASP A 53 5.96 7.27 11.21
CA ASP A 53 6.58 6.42 12.23
C ASP A 53 6.64 4.93 11.84
N ASN A 54 6.44 4.61 10.56
CA ASN A 54 6.45 3.23 10.10
C ASN A 54 7.82 2.58 10.30
N ALA A 55 7.89 1.49 11.06
CA ALA A 55 9.14 0.79 11.33
C ALA A 55 9.76 0.12 10.09
N ARG A 56 9.03 -0.05 8.98
CA ARG A 56 9.59 -0.58 7.72
C ARG A 56 10.33 0.49 6.92
N ALA A 57 10.10 1.76 7.21
CA ALA A 57 10.83 2.86 6.62
C ALA A 57 12.20 3.02 7.29
N PHE A 58 13.27 2.65 6.59
CA PHE A 58 14.63 2.64 7.15
C PHE A 58 15.10 4.02 7.66
N TRP A 59 14.53 5.12 7.15
CA TRP A 59 14.83 6.48 7.63
C TRP A 59 14.25 6.78 9.02
N ASN A 60 13.40 5.91 9.56
CA ASN A 60 12.89 6.00 10.93
C ASN A 60 13.78 5.26 11.95
N TRP A 61 14.84 4.57 11.50
CA TRP A 61 15.74 3.79 12.38
C TRP A 61 16.78 4.66 13.07
N GLN A 62 16.32 5.50 14.01
CA GLN A 62 17.16 6.45 14.76
C GLN A 62 18.18 5.79 15.70
N PHE A 63 18.14 4.46 15.85
CA PHE A 63 19.10 3.69 16.65
C PHE A 63 20.36 3.30 15.88
N LEU A 64 20.40 3.53 14.56
CA LEU A 64 21.61 3.34 13.76
C LEU A 64 22.50 4.58 13.84
N PRO A 65 23.84 4.41 13.93
CA PRO A 65 24.77 5.55 13.96
C PRO A 65 24.76 6.35 12.64
N GLU A 66 24.49 5.68 11.53
CA GLU A 66 24.33 6.28 10.20
C GLU A 66 23.17 5.57 9.48
N ILE A 67 22.31 6.36 8.84
CA ILE A 67 21.20 5.83 8.03
C ILE A 67 21.71 5.69 6.58
N PRO A 68 21.68 4.48 6.00
CA PRO A 68 22.17 4.29 4.63
C PRO A 68 21.27 4.99 3.61
N ASP A 69 21.85 5.52 2.53
CA ASP A 69 21.06 6.01 1.40
C ASP A 69 20.66 4.85 0.47
N LEU A 70 19.36 4.56 0.44
CA LEU A 70 18.78 3.46 -0.33
C LEU A 70 17.65 3.99 -1.23
N PRO A 71 17.96 4.71 -2.33
CA PRO A 71 16.95 5.42 -3.13
C PRO A 71 15.93 4.48 -3.78
N LYS A 72 16.35 3.29 -4.22
CA LYS A 72 15.45 2.27 -4.78
C LYS A 72 14.48 1.74 -3.73
N THR A 73 14.99 1.46 -2.53
CA THR A 73 14.17 1.00 -1.39
C THR A 73 13.20 2.09 -0.96
N ARG A 74 13.65 3.35 -0.91
CA ARG A 74 12.79 4.50 -0.61
C ARG A 74 11.64 4.61 -1.61
N ALA A 75 11.94 4.56 -2.91
CA ALA A 75 10.91 4.62 -3.96
C ALA A 75 9.88 3.49 -3.84
N MET A 76 10.33 2.26 -3.56
CA MET A 76 9.44 1.12 -3.33
C MET A 76 8.57 1.31 -2.08
N LEU A 77 9.16 1.73 -0.95
CA LEU A 77 8.43 1.94 0.30
C LEU A 77 7.36 3.03 0.17
N MET A 78 7.56 4.03 -0.68
CA MET A 78 6.56 5.06 -0.97
C MET A 78 5.33 4.52 -1.74
N ARG A 79 5.35 3.26 -2.16
CA ARG A 79 4.27 2.58 -2.90
C ARG A 79 3.81 1.27 -2.27
N ALA A 80 4.60 0.71 -1.35
CA ALA A 80 4.29 -0.52 -0.65
C ALA A 80 3.20 -0.31 0.40
N CYS A 81 2.14 -1.12 0.28
CA CYS A 81 0.96 -1.11 1.12
C CYS A 81 0.87 -2.40 1.94
N ASP A 82 0.24 -2.30 3.11
CA ASP A 82 -0.10 -3.41 3.99
C ASP A 82 -1.53 -3.25 4.49
N VAL A 83 -2.31 -4.32 4.38
CA VAL A 83 -3.67 -4.42 4.92
C VAL A 83 -3.73 -5.61 5.84
N ARG A 84 -4.21 -5.39 7.06
CA ARG A 84 -4.42 -6.47 8.05
C ARG A 84 -5.66 -7.27 7.68
N LEU A 85 -5.52 -8.60 7.70
CA LEU A 85 -6.57 -9.57 7.42
C LEU A 85 -6.73 -10.48 8.63
N PRO A 86 -7.58 -10.15 9.62
CA PRO A 86 -7.79 -11.01 10.77
C PRO A 86 -8.18 -12.44 10.38
N VAL A 87 -7.58 -13.44 11.03
CA VAL A 87 -7.76 -14.88 10.73
C VAL A 87 -9.23 -15.35 10.72
N ARG A 88 -10.14 -14.64 11.41
CA ARG A 88 -11.57 -14.96 11.44
C ARG A 88 -12.32 -14.64 10.14
N LEU A 89 -11.71 -13.84 9.24
CA LEU A 89 -12.37 -13.38 8.02
C LEU A 89 -12.67 -14.56 7.10
N THR A 90 -13.91 -14.61 6.65
CA THR A 90 -14.36 -15.52 5.60
C THR A 90 -13.90 -15.05 4.23
N ARG A 91 -13.92 -15.95 3.25
CA ARG A 91 -13.62 -15.59 1.85
C ARG A 91 -14.51 -14.44 1.34
N ALA A 92 -15.79 -14.45 1.66
CA ALA A 92 -16.71 -13.40 1.22
C ALA A 92 -16.35 -12.02 1.81
N GLU A 93 -15.89 -11.97 3.06
CA GLU A 93 -15.40 -10.73 3.67
C GLU A 93 -14.07 -10.28 3.05
N LEU A 94 -13.20 -11.23 2.66
CA LEU A 94 -11.97 -10.92 1.90
C LEU A 94 -12.29 -10.37 0.50
N ASP A 95 -13.30 -10.90 -0.17
CA ASP A 95 -13.75 -10.41 -1.48
C ASP A 95 -14.23 -8.95 -1.35
N VAL A 96 -15.01 -8.62 -0.30
CA VAL A 96 -15.42 -7.24 0.00
C VAL A 96 -14.22 -6.32 0.24
N ILE A 97 -13.20 -6.78 0.98
CA ILE A 97 -11.97 -5.99 1.20
C ILE A 97 -11.25 -5.75 -0.12
N ALA A 98 -11.14 -6.76 -0.99
CA ALA A 98 -10.50 -6.63 -2.29
C ALA A 98 -11.26 -5.64 -3.19
N ASP A 99 -12.58 -5.70 -3.22
CA ASP A 99 -13.43 -4.78 -3.99
C ASP A 99 -13.23 -3.32 -3.51
N ILE A 100 -13.21 -3.10 -2.20
CA ILE A 100 -12.94 -1.77 -1.62
C ILE A 100 -11.56 -1.23 -2.05
N LEU A 101 -10.52 -2.07 -2.04
CA LEU A 101 -9.18 -1.65 -2.45
C LEU A 101 -9.13 -1.31 -3.94
N LEU A 102 -9.78 -2.11 -4.79
CA LEU A 102 -9.84 -1.85 -6.22
C LEU A 102 -10.61 -0.56 -6.53
N GLU A 103 -11.75 -0.37 -5.89
CA GLU A 103 -12.57 0.83 -6.04
C GLU A 103 -11.85 2.09 -5.54
N ALA A 104 -11.16 2.01 -4.40
CA ALA A 104 -10.35 3.11 -3.88
C ALA A 104 -9.26 3.51 -4.89
N ALA A 105 -8.59 2.52 -5.50
CA ALA A 105 -7.53 2.76 -6.47
C ALA A 105 -8.04 3.44 -7.73
N GLU A 106 -9.20 3.01 -8.24
CA GLU A 106 -9.85 3.63 -9.41
C GLU A 106 -10.26 5.08 -9.13
N ARG A 107 -10.91 5.32 -7.98
CA ARG A 107 -11.35 6.66 -7.56
C ARG A 107 -10.19 7.61 -7.31
N ALA A 108 -9.10 7.11 -6.72
CA ALA A 108 -7.91 7.91 -6.44
C ALA A 108 -7.23 8.41 -7.72
N VAL A 109 -7.26 7.62 -8.79
CA VAL A 109 -6.70 8.03 -10.08
C VAL A 109 -7.65 8.95 -10.85
N GLY A 110 -8.94 8.61 -10.89
CA GLY A 110 -9.99 9.41 -11.55
C GLY A 110 -9.72 9.72 -13.03
N PRO A 111 -10.65 10.40 -13.74
CA PRO A 111 -10.37 10.90 -15.06
C PRO A 111 -9.24 11.94 -14.96
N GLN A 112 -8.15 11.71 -15.70
CA GLN A 112 -7.06 12.65 -15.87
C GLN A 112 -7.68 14.00 -16.29
N ARG A 113 -7.69 15.00 -15.40
CA ARG A 113 -8.08 16.36 -15.80
C ARG A 113 -7.02 16.83 -16.78
N ALA A 114 -7.28 16.63 -18.07
CA ALA A 114 -6.50 17.22 -19.14
C ALA A 114 -6.64 18.73 -19.02
N TYR A 115 -5.73 19.35 -18.28
CA TYR A 115 -5.49 20.78 -18.42
C TYR A 115 -4.82 20.96 -19.78
N GLY A 116 -5.63 21.08 -20.83
CA GLY A 116 -5.20 21.60 -22.10
C GLY A 116 -4.82 23.08 -21.91
N THR A 117 -3.59 23.41 -22.25
CA THR A 117 -3.16 24.78 -22.58
C THR A 117 -2.74 24.79 -24.04
#